data_AF-A0A6N6KGH8-F1
#
_entry.id   AF-A0A6N6KGH8-F1
#
_cell.length_a   1.000
_cell.length_b   1.000
_cell.length_c   1.000
_cell.angle_alpha   90.00
_cell.angle_beta   90.00
_cell.angle_gamma   90.00
#
_symmetry.space_group_name_H-M   'P 1'
#
loop_
_entity.id
_entity.type
_entity.pdbx_description
1 polymer ?
#
loop_
_entity_poly.entity_id
_entity_poly.type
_entity_poly.pdbx_seq_one_letter_code
_entity_poly.pdbx_strand_id
1 'polypeptide(L)'
;MKRSPFLVKKNIYQWEGALFNLICAVYFFFLAPIVLEASANSFFKEGPAYIPWLGIVLIIISLLEIYAFPKKMKYVHKAVQDEGKEINSGFTLWMFHAVISIIILFMATEAFGYEIAGENGENTMPWWMAVLIPAVVIKELYLLFTIMGVDPEENLVAYDRPNKKEWKLDLILVLYACLAYTVTWQTISHNMDMEKHNLPMYILNLVLSTLIFLIFYLPIRIPYFLEEMTQMDTQKELVRFVVPLLITIIAVISGL
;
A
#
# COMPACT_ATOMS: atom_id res chain seq x y z
N MET A 1 -12.21 -30.47 -29.95
CA MET A 1 -11.56 -29.21 -29.52
C MET A 1 -10.77 -29.47 -28.23
N LYS A 2 -9.43 -29.52 -28.30
CA LYS A 2 -8.60 -29.52 -27.09
C LYS A 2 -8.70 -28.13 -26.46
N ARG A 3 -9.18 -28.04 -25.21
CA ARG A 3 -9.09 -26.81 -24.44
C ARG A 3 -7.61 -26.40 -24.41
N SER A 4 -7.33 -25.19 -24.87
CA SER A 4 -5.99 -24.61 -24.80
C SER A 4 -5.48 -24.70 -23.35
N PRO A 5 -4.23 -25.13 -23.11
CA PRO A 5 -3.62 -25.16 -21.77
C PRO A 5 -3.62 -23.80 -21.06
N PHE A 6 -3.94 -22.70 -21.76
CA PHE A 6 -4.17 -21.37 -21.17
C PHE A 6 -5.31 -21.31 -20.15
N LEU A 7 -6.40 -22.07 -20.34
CA LEU A 7 -7.58 -21.96 -19.47
C LEU A 7 -7.33 -22.43 -18.03
N VAL A 8 -6.33 -23.28 -17.80
CA VAL A 8 -5.99 -23.77 -16.44
C VAL A 8 -5.17 -22.73 -15.66
N LYS A 9 -4.40 -21.87 -16.36
CA LYS A 9 -3.57 -20.83 -15.72
C LYS A 9 -4.39 -19.63 -15.19
N LYS A 10 -5.56 -19.32 -15.78
CA LYS A 10 -6.40 -18.15 -15.39
C LYS A 10 -6.90 -18.22 -13.94
N ASN A 11 -7.03 -19.41 -13.34
CA ASN A 11 -7.59 -19.55 -11.98
C ASN A 11 -6.59 -19.24 -10.85
N ILE A 12 -5.27 -19.30 -11.11
CA ILE A 12 -4.26 -19.18 -10.04
C ILE A 12 -4.16 -17.72 -9.58
N TYR A 13 -4.15 -16.80 -10.54
CA TYR A 13 -4.04 -15.37 -10.29
C TYR A 13 -5.23 -14.78 -9.51
N GLN A 14 -6.41 -15.38 -9.65
CA GLN A 14 -7.67 -14.84 -9.13
C GLN A 14 -7.76 -14.81 -7.60
N TRP A 15 -6.92 -15.56 -6.90
CA TRP A 15 -7.01 -15.67 -5.44
C TRP A 15 -5.96 -14.84 -4.70
N GLU A 16 -4.90 -14.39 -5.36
CA GLU A 16 -3.81 -13.64 -4.71
C GLU A 16 -4.33 -12.31 -4.15
N GLY A 17 -5.13 -11.58 -4.93
CA GLY A 17 -5.74 -10.34 -4.49
C GLY A 17 -6.78 -10.51 -3.38
N ALA A 18 -7.57 -11.60 -3.41
CA ALA A 18 -8.49 -11.93 -2.33
C ALA A 18 -7.73 -12.30 -1.03
N LEU A 19 -6.65 -13.06 -1.15
CA LEU A 19 -5.78 -13.41 -0.03
C LEU A 19 -5.09 -12.17 0.57
N PHE A 20 -4.62 -11.24 -0.28
CA PHE A 20 -4.10 -9.95 0.13
C PHE A 20 -5.10 -9.21 1.02
N ASN A 21 -6.34 -9.02 0.52
CA ASN A 21 -7.38 -8.30 1.25
C ASN A 21 -7.79 -9.02 2.55
N LEU A 22 -7.78 -10.35 2.56
CA LEU A 22 -8.04 -11.15 3.77
C LEU A 22 -6.96 -10.94 4.83
N ILE A 23 -5.68 -10.98 4.45
CA ILE A 23 -4.57 -10.71 5.37
C ILE A 23 -4.63 -9.27 5.89
N CYS A 24 -4.92 -8.30 5.02
CA CYS A 24 -5.15 -6.91 5.43
C CYS A 24 -6.29 -6.79 6.45
N ALA A 25 -7.43 -7.46 6.21
CA ALA A 25 -8.55 -7.44 7.15
C ALA A 25 -8.15 -8.00 8.52
N VAL A 26 -7.44 -9.14 8.56
CA VAL A 26 -6.91 -9.71 9.81
C VAL A 26 -5.96 -8.72 10.50
N TYR A 27 -5.05 -8.10 9.77
CA TYR A 27 -4.17 -7.07 10.32
C TYR A 27 -4.96 -5.90 10.93
N PHE A 28 -5.96 -5.38 10.21
CA PHE A 28 -6.76 -4.24 10.67
C PHE A 28 -7.56 -4.54 11.94
N PHE A 29 -8.01 -5.78 12.14
CA PHE A 29 -8.70 -6.16 13.37
C PHE A 29 -7.77 -6.32 14.57
N PHE A 30 -6.56 -6.88 14.38
CA PHE A 30 -5.72 -7.30 15.51
C PHE A 30 -4.50 -6.42 15.77
N LEU A 31 -3.82 -5.97 14.72
CA LEU A 31 -2.54 -5.28 14.82
C LEU A 31 -2.64 -3.78 14.59
N ALA A 32 -3.58 -3.34 13.74
CA ALA A 32 -3.73 -1.91 13.46
C ALA A 32 -4.02 -1.05 14.69
N PRO A 33 -4.80 -1.46 15.72
CA PRO A 33 -4.98 -0.65 16.93
C PRO A 33 -3.66 -0.31 17.63
N ILE A 34 -2.73 -1.28 17.71
CA ILE A 34 -1.41 -1.10 18.36
C ILE A 34 -0.55 -0.13 17.55
N VAL A 35 -0.53 -0.30 16.22
CA VAL A 35 0.25 0.58 15.33
C VAL A 35 -0.36 1.98 15.30
N LEU A 36 -1.68 2.09 15.28
CA LEU A 36 -2.43 3.34 15.30
C LEU A 36 -2.17 4.14 16.57
N GLU A 37 -2.25 3.50 17.74
CA GLU A 37 -1.94 4.17 19.01
C GLU A 37 -0.50 4.70 19.01
N ALA A 38 0.45 3.91 18.51
CA ALA A 38 1.84 4.34 18.41
C ALA A 38 2.05 5.49 17.40
N SER A 39 1.42 5.43 16.24
CA SER A 39 1.54 6.50 15.24
C SER A 39 0.80 7.76 15.66
N ALA A 40 -0.38 7.66 16.27
CA ALA A 40 -1.13 8.79 16.82
C ALA A 40 -0.35 9.47 17.96
N ASN A 41 0.22 8.70 18.90
CA ASN A 41 1.07 9.25 19.96
C ASN A 41 2.31 9.96 19.42
N SER A 42 2.91 9.44 18.34
CA SER A 42 4.08 10.06 17.70
C SER A 42 3.69 11.35 16.96
N PHE A 43 2.55 11.34 16.26
CA PHE A 43 2.12 12.43 15.38
C PHE A 43 1.43 13.58 16.13
N PHE A 44 0.52 13.28 17.06
CA PHE A 44 -0.24 14.26 17.84
C PHE A 44 0.43 14.61 19.17
N LYS A 45 1.55 13.97 19.53
CA LYS A 45 2.28 14.18 20.79
C LYS A 45 1.44 13.92 22.05
N GLU A 46 0.47 13.02 21.98
CA GLU A 46 -0.47 12.70 23.08
C GLU A 46 0.12 11.72 24.12
N GLY A 47 1.33 11.20 23.90
CA GLY A 47 1.94 10.13 24.70
C GLY A 47 3.44 10.28 24.93
N PRO A 48 4.17 9.19 25.26
CA PRO A 48 5.62 9.25 25.45
C PRO A 48 6.30 9.81 24.19
N ALA A 49 7.23 10.74 24.39
CA ALA A 49 7.84 11.54 23.32
C ALA A 49 8.64 10.74 22.26
N TYR A 50 8.79 9.42 22.43
CA TYR A 50 9.60 8.58 21.55
C TYR A 50 9.04 7.15 21.51
N ILE A 51 8.82 6.63 20.30
CA ILE A 51 8.38 5.25 20.05
C ILE A 51 9.32 4.61 19.01
N PRO A 52 10.59 4.32 19.38
CA PRO A 52 11.63 3.96 18.41
C PRO A 52 11.34 2.68 17.63
N TRP A 53 10.58 1.75 18.22
CA TRP A 53 10.24 0.49 17.55
C TRP A 53 9.40 0.74 16.29
N LEU A 54 8.50 1.74 16.30
CA LEU A 54 7.67 2.07 15.15
C LEU A 54 8.56 2.59 14.01
N GLY A 55 9.46 3.52 14.31
CA GLY A 55 10.44 4.03 13.36
C GLY A 55 11.30 2.92 12.74
N ILE A 56 11.79 1.97 13.56
CA ILE A 56 12.56 0.81 13.09
C ILE A 56 11.70 -0.06 12.14
N VAL A 57 10.46 -0.38 12.51
CA VAL A 57 9.55 -1.18 11.68
C VAL A 57 9.28 -0.49 10.33
N LEU A 58 9.01 0.82 10.34
CA LEU A 58 8.76 1.61 9.13
C LEU A 58 9.98 1.68 8.21
N ILE A 59 11.19 1.81 8.76
CA ILE A 59 12.42 1.76 7.97
C ILE A 59 12.61 0.37 7.36
N ILE A 60 12.49 -0.70 8.16
CA ILE A 60 12.68 -2.07 7.68
C ILE A 60 11.68 -2.40 6.57
N ILE A 61 10.40 -2.08 6.76
CA ILE A 61 9.39 -2.41 5.75
C ILE A 61 9.57 -1.59 4.47
N SER A 62 10.00 -0.32 4.57
CA SER A 62 10.35 0.50 3.42
C SER A 62 11.56 -0.05 2.66
N LEU A 63 12.56 -0.60 3.35
CA LEU A 63 13.71 -1.24 2.69
C LEU A 63 13.32 -2.57 2.02
N LEU A 64 12.46 -3.36 2.67
CA LEU A 64 11.94 -4.60 2.11
C LEU A 64 11.09 -4.35 0.86
N GLU A 65 10.36 -3.25 0.81
CA GLU A 65 9.60 -2.81 -0.36
C GLU A 65 10.52 -2.59 -1.58
N ILE A 66 11.66 -1.91 -1.43
CA ILE A 66 12.65 -1.68 -2.50
C ILE A 66 13.06 -2.99 -3.17
N TYR A 67 13.13 -4.06 -2.39
CA TYR A 67 13.43 -5.40 -2.88
C TYR A 67 12.22 -6.10 -3.48
N ALA A 68 11.06 -6.05 -2.81
CA ALA A 68 9.90 -6.85 -3.16
C ALA A 68 9.13 -6.28 -4.35
N PHE A 69 8.97 -4.96 -4.40
CA PHE A 69 8.14 -4.28 -5.39
C PHE A 69 8.65 -4.48 -6.83
N PRO A 70 9.92 -4.17 -7.17
CA PRO A 70 10.43 -4.39 -8.53
C PRO A 70 10.32 -5.85 -8.97
N LYS A 71 10.57 -6.78 -8.04
CA LYS A 71 10.48 -8.22 -8.32
C LYS A 71 9.05 -8.64 -8.58
N LYS A 72 8.07 -8.15 -7.81
CA LYS A 72 6.64 -8.43 -8.07
C LYS A 72 6.22 -7.82 -9.40
N MET A 73 6.65 -6.60 -9.71
CA MET A 73 6.33 -5.93 -10.97
C MET A 73 6.77 -6.75 -12.20
N LYS A 74 7.94 -7.40 -12.18
CA LYS A 74 8.34 -8.35 -13.25
C LYS A 74 7.28 -9.42 -13.55
N TYR A 75 6.62 -9.95 -12.51
CA TYR A 75 5.55 -10.93 -12.68
C TYR A 75 4.26 -10.30 -13.20
N VAL A 76 3.99 -9.04 -12.84
CA VAL A 76 2.83 -8.27 -13.31
C VAL A 76 3.00 -7.93 -14.80
N HIS A 77 4.14 -7.39 -15.23
CA HIS A 77 4.40 -7.06 -16.64
C HIS A 77 4.29 -8.28 -17.54
N LYS A 78 4.81 -9.43 -17.09
CA LYS A 78 4.65 -10.68 -17.84
C LYS A 78 3.18 -11.07 -17.99
N ALA A 79 2.39 -11.01 -16.91
CA ALA A 79 0.97 -11.33 -16.97
C ALA A 79 0.22 -10.38 -17.91
N VAL A 80 0.58 -9.10 -17.90
CA VAL A 80 0.03 -8.07 -18.80
C VAL A 80 0.37 -8.36 -20.26
N GLN A 81 1.63 -8.72 -20.53
CA GLN A 81 2.12 -9.07 -21.87
C GLN A 81 1.44 -10.34 -22.40
N ASP A 82 1.29 -11.37 -21.57
CA ASP A 82 0.62 -12.63 -21.91
C ASP A 82 -0.86 -12.41 -22.29
N GLU A 83 -1.52 -11.42 -21.68
CA GLU A 83 -2.91 -11.01 -21.97
C GLU A 83 -3.02 -9.95 -23.07
N GLY A 84 -1.90 -9.40 -23.56
CA GLY A 84 -1.87 -8.38 -24.62
C GLY A 84 -2.53 -7.06 -24.25
N LYS A 85 -2.53 -6.68 -22.96
CA LYS A 85 -3.13 -5.43 -22.45
C LYS A 85 -2.08 -4.35 -22.23
N GLU A 86 -2.48 -3.09 -22.28
CA GLU A 86 -1.64 -1.95 -21.91
C GLU A 86 -1.98 -1.47 -20.49
N ILE A 87 -0.96 -1.13 -19.69
CA ILE A 87 -1.13 -0.51 -18.36
C ILE A 87 -0.92 1.01 -18.48
N ASN A 88 -2.00 1.78 -18.42
CA ASN A 88 -1.94 3.25 -18.48
C ASN A 88 -2.09 3.93 -17.11
N SER A 89 -2.47 3.19 -16.05
CA SER A 89 -2.72 3.74 -14.71
C SER A 89 -1.49 3.81 -13.80
N GLY A 90 -0.35 3.25 -14.23
CA GLY A 90 0.85 3.11 -13.39
C GLY A 90 1.41 4.43 -12.87
N PHE A 91 1.45 5.48 -13.70
CA PHE A 91 1.99 6.79 -13.32
C PHE A 91 1.17 7.49 -12.23
N THR A 92 -0.16 7.51 -12.38
CA THR A 92 -1.05 8.15 -11.39
C THR A 92 -0.93 7.48 -10.03
N LEU A 93 -0.94 6.14 -10.00
CA LEU A 93 -0.78 5.41 -8.74
C LEU A 93 0.59 5.64 -8.13
N TRP A 94 1.66 5.67 -8.94
CA TRP A 94 3.00 6.00 -8.49
C TRP A 94 3.08 7.38 -7.83
N MET A 95 2.44 8.39 -8.39
CA MET A 95 2.46 9.75 -7.81
C MET A 95 1.92 9.76 -6.38
N PHE A 96 0.80 9.10 -6.13
CA PHE A 96 0.26 8.96 -4.77
C PHE A 96 1.14 8.08 -3.89
N HIS A 97 1.72 7.02 -4.45
CA HIS A 97 2.66 6.17 -3.73
C HIS A 97 3.87 6.95 -3.22
N ALA A 98 4.42 7.85 -4.04
CA ALA A 98 5.53 8.71 -3.65
C ALA A 98 5.17 9.64 -2.49
N VAL A 99 3.96 10.21 -2.48
CA VAL A 99 3.46 11.00 -1.35
C VAL A 99 3.38 10.16 -0.08
N ILE A 100 2.85 8.94 -0.16
CA ILE A 100 2.76 8.01 0.97
C ILE A 100 4.15 7.69 1.53
N SER A 101 5.14 7.42 0.67
CA SER A 101 6.52 7.17 1.10
C SER A 101 7.15 8.34 1.86
N ILE A 102 6.84 9.58 1.47
CA ILE A 102 7.30 10.77 2.21
C ILE A 102 6.61 10.88 3.57
N ILE A 103 5.30 10.61 3.65
CA ILE A 103 4.59 10.59 4.94
C ILE A 103 5.15 9.50 5.86
N ILE A 104 5.45 8.29 5.34
CA ILE A 104 6.07 7.22 6.12
C ILE A 104 7.45 7.64 6.65
N LEU A 105 8.26 8.32 5.83
CA LEU A 105 9.56 8.85 6.26
C LEU A 105 9.38 9.86 7.42
N PHE A 106 8.40 10.75 7.32
CA PHE A 106 8.11 11.74 8.35
C PHE A 106 7.62 11.08 9.64
N MET A 107 6.70 10.13 9.54
CA MET A 107 6.23 9.35 10.69
C MET A 107 7.37 8.57 11.35
N ALA A 108 8.27 7.95 10.58
CA ALA A 108 9.41 7.24 11.14
C ALA A 108 10.35 8.19 11.91
N THR A 109 10.50 9.43 11.43
CA THR A 109 11.32 10.47 12.06
C THR A 109 10.71 10.96 13.36
N GLU A 110 9.40 11.23 13.36
CA GLU A 110 8.65 11.62 14.56
C GLU A 110 8.64 10.49 15.60
N ALA A 111 8.58 9.22 15.18
CA ALA A 111 8.69 8.08 16.09
C ALA A 111 10.05 8.02 16.82
N PHE A 112 11.11 8.65 16.28
CA PHE A 112 12.40 8.83 16.96
C PHE A 112 12.48 10.12 17.80
N GLY A 113 11.40 10.89 17.91
CA GLY A 113 11.29 12.09 18.73
C GLY A 113 11.79 13.38 18.05
N TYR A 114 11.93 13.40 16.72
CA TYR A 114 12.33 14.60 15.98
C TYR A 114 11.12 15.31 15.40
N GLU A 115 11.02 16.62 15.63
CA GLU A 115 9.91 17.44 15.11
C GLU A 115 10.28 18.02 13.74
N ILE A 116 9.47 17.70 12.73
CA ILE A 116 9.67 18.20 11.36
C ILE A 116 9.08 19.60 11.19
N ALA A 117 8.00 19.91 11.91
CA ALA A 117 7.37 21.22 11.94
C ALA A 117 7.21 21.67 13.41
N GLY A 118 8.28 22.23 13.97
CA GLY A 118 8.26 22.73 15.35
C GLY A 118 7.29 23.92 15.51
N GLU A 119 6.59 23.98 16.64
CA GLU A 119 5.58 25.02 16.94
C GLU A 119 6.15 26.45 16.92
N ASN A 120 7.45 26.60 17.19
CA ASN A 120 8.13 27.89 17.25
C ASN A 120 8.92 28.25 15.98
N GLY A 121 8.77 27.46 14.90
CA GLY A 121 9.55 27.64 13.67
C GLY A 121 11.04 27.31 13.80
N GLU A 122 11.48 26.81 14.95
CA GLU A 122 12.82 26.24 15.10
C GLU A 122 12.85 24.90 14.38
N ASN A 123 13.63 24.83 13.30
CA ASN A 123 13.76 23.62 12.52
C ASN A 123 14.65 22.63 13.26
N THR A 124 14.04 21.63 13.90
CA THR A 124 14.78 20.54 14.57
C THR A 124 15.09 19.37 13.64
N MET A 125 14.90 19.53 12.32
CA MET A 125 15.17 18.48 11.35
C MET A 125 16.62 18.00 11.48
N PRO A 126 16.84 16.73 11.85
CA PRO A 126 18.18 16.22 12.02
C PRO A 126 18.90 16.14 10.68
N TRP A 127 20.21 16.37 10.66
CA TRP A 127 21.00 16.44 9.42
C TRP A 127 20.87 15.19 8.53
N TRP A 128 20.64 14.01 9.11
CA TRP A 128 20.46 12.78 8.35
C TRP A 128 19.17 12.76 7.51
N MET A 129 18.15 13.53 7.89
CA MET A 129 16.94 13.68 7.07
C MET A 129 17.22 14.36 5.73
N ALA A 130 18.19 15.27 5.68
CA ALA A 130 18.62 15.88 4.43
C ALA A 130 19.20 14.86 3.43
N VAL A 131 19.67 13.71 3.91
CA VAL A 131 20.11 12.58 3.08
C VAL A 131 18.96 11.63 2.75
N LEU A 132 18.08 11.36 3.72
CA LEU A 132 16.97 10.42 3.52
C LEU A 132 15.89 10.93 2.58
N ILE A 133 15.59 12.23 2.56
CA ILE A 133 14.59 12.79 1.63
C ILE A 133 15.01 12.54 0.16
N PRO A 134 16.22 12.95 -0.30
CA PRO A 134 16.69 12.58 -1.63
C PRO A 134 16.73 11.08 -1.88
N ALA A 135 17.10 10.27 -0.87
CA ALA A 135 17.13 8.83 -0.99
C ALA A 135 15.73 8.24 -1.26
N VAL A 136 14.68 8.74 -0.58
CA VAL A 136 13.29 8.35 -0.85
C VAL A 136 12.84 8.82 -2.23
N VAL A 137 13.23 10.01 -2.69
CA VAL A 137 12.92 10.45 -4.06
C VAL A 137 13.58 9.53 -5.09
N ILE A 138 14.86 9.18 -4.91
CA ILE A 138 15.58 8.23 -5.78
C ILE A 138 14.89 6.85 -5.74
N LYS A 139 14.48 6.39 -4.54
CA LYS A 139 13.69 5.16 -4.36
C LYS A 139 12.43 5.18 -5.22
N GLU A 140 11.64 6.25 -5.12
CA GLU A 140 10.38 6.38 -5.87
C GLU A 140 10.61 6.46 -7.38
N LEU A 141 11.63 7.19 -7.83
CA LEU A 141 11.99 7.21 -9.26
C LEU A 141 12.41 5.83 -9.76
N TYR A 142 13.17 5.07 -8.98
CA TYR A 142 13.49 3.69 -9.30
C TYR A 142 12.23 2.82 -9.40
N LEU A 143 11.30 2.93 -8.45
CA LEU A 143 10.01 2.22 -8.52
C LEU A 143 9.20 2.64 -9.76
N LEU A 144 9.19 3.92 -10.14
CA LEU A 144 8.53 4.38 -11.37
C LEU A 144 9.07 3.66 -12.61
N PHE A 145 10.39 3.59 -12.78
CA PHE A 145 10.99 2.88 -13.91
C PHE A 145 10.57 1.42 -13.95
N THR A 146 10.49 0.77 -12.78
CA THR A 146 9.99 -0.60 -12.70
C THR A 146 8.53 -0.67 -13.13
N ILE A 147 7.66 0.22 -12.67
CA ILE A 147 6.23 0.26 -13.07
C ILE A 147 6.07 0.45 -14.58
N MET A 148 6.90 1.30 -15.19
CA MET A 148 6.91 1.56 -16.63
C MET A 148 7.45 0.39 -17.45
N GLY A 149 7.93 -0.69 -16.82
CA GLY A 149 8.49 -1.84 -17.52
C GLY A 149 9.84 -1.56 -18.19
N VAL A 150 10.52 -0.48 -17.78
CA VAL A 150 11.88 -0.17 -18.22
C VAL A 150 12.84 -1.00 -17.38
N ASP A 151 12.84 -2.32 -17.59
CA ASP A 151 13.77 -3.23 -16.93
C ASP A 151 15.02 -3.42 -17.82
N PRO A 152 16.23 -3.12 -17.32
CA PRO A 152 17.46 -3.26 -18.10
C PRO A 152 17.86 -4.73 -18.34
N GLU A 153 17.26 -5.69 -17.62
CA GLU A 153 17.50 -7.12 -17.83
C GLU A 153 16.40 -7.74 -18.69
N GLU A 154 16.65 -7.81 -20.00
CA GLU A 154 15.81 -8.40 -21.06
C GLU A 154 15.52 -9.92 -20.89
N ASN A 155 15.98 -10.53 -19.80
CA ASN A 155 15.72 -11.94 -19.50
C ASN A 155 14.47 -12.09 -18.64
N LEU A 156 13.30 -11.83 -19.24
CA LEU A 156 12.05 -12.45 -18.81
C LEU A 156 12.12 -13.95 -19.13
N VAL A 157 13.02 -14.68 -18.44
CA VAL A 157 13.05 -16.14 -18.43
C VAL A 157 11.61 -16.60 -18.24
N ALA A 158 11.18 -17.62 -18.98
CA ALA A 158 9.83 -18.16 -18.92
C ALA A 158 9.43 -18.52 -17.47
N TYR A 159 8.96 -17.52 -16.71
CA TYR A 159 8.52 -17.67 -15.33
C TYR A 159 7.16 -18.35 -15.36
N ASP A 160 7.15 -19.63 -14.98
CA ASP A 160 5.92 -20.38 -14.74
C ASP A 160 5.40 -20.04 -13.34
N ARG A 161 4.16 -19.52 -13.29
CA ARG A 161 3.37 -19.42 -12.05
C ARG A 161 2.55 -20.71 -11.86
N PRO A 162 2.32 -21.16 -10.61
CA PRO A 162 2.62 -20.48 -9.35
C PRO A 162 4.09 -20.64 -8.94
N ASN A 163 4.70 -19.56 -8.41
CA ASN A 163 6.08 -19.60 -7.93
C ASN A 163 6.14 -19.48 -6.40
N LYS A 164 6.75 -20.47 -5.73
CA LYS A 164 7.00 -20.42 -4.27
C LYS A 164 7.92 -19.27 -3.83
N LYS A 165 8.55 -18.53 -4.73
CA LYS A 165 9.31 -17.33 -4.36
C LYS A 165 8.44 -16.07 -4.33
N GLU A 166 7.30 -16.10 -5.03
CA GLU A 166 6.38 -14.98 -5.18
C GLU A 166 5.65 -14.68 -3.88
N TRP A 167 5.19 -15.72 -3.15
CA TRP A 167 4.48 -15.52 -1.87
C TRP A 167 5.26 -14.70 -0.84
N LYS A 168 6.60 -14.77 -0.85
CA LYS A 168 7.45 -13.99 0.04
C LYS A 168 7.40 -12.51 -0.30
N LEU A 169 7.45 -12.19 -1.60
CA LEU A 169 7.29 -10.83 -2.10
C LEU A 169 5.90 -10.34 -1.75
N ASP A 170 4.90 -11.20 -1.92
CA ASP A 170 3.53 -10.84 -1.64
C ASP A 170 3.31 -10.50 -0.17
N LEU A 171 3.81 -11.35 0.73
CA LEU A 171 3.71 -11.11 2.16
C LEU A 171 4.39 -9.79 2.56
N ILE A 172 5.55 -9.46 1.99
CA ILE A 172 6.24 -8.20 2.25
C ILE A 172 5.36 -7.01 1.80
N LEU A 173 4.81 -7.06 0.60
CA LEU A 173 3.99 -5.98 0.06
C LEU A 173 2.65 -5.82 0.80
N VAL A 174 2.04 -6.93 1.25
CA VAL A 174 0.86 -6.91 2.11
C VAL A 174 1.18 -6.21 3.44
N LEU A 175 2.28 -6.59 4.10
CA LEU A 175 2.69 -5.99 5.36
C LEU A 175 3.03 -4.51 5.20
N TYR A 176 3.70 -4.14 4.10
CA TYR A 176 3.94 -2.75 3.73
C TYR A 176 2.63 -1.99 3.58
N ALA A 177 1.68 -2.48 2.79
CA ALA A 177 0.41 -1.80 2.58
C ALA A 177 -0.39 -1.65 3.89
N CYS A 178 -0.42 -2.68 4.72
CA CYS A 178 -1.06 -2.64 6.04
C CYS A 178 -0.48 -1.54 6.93
N LEU A 179 0.85 -1.52 7.08
CA LEU A 179 1.56 -0.54 7.91
C LEU A 179 1.42 0.87 7.32
N ALA A 180 1.73 1.03 6.03
CA ALA A 180 1.62 2.29 5.29
C ALA A 180 0.23 2.91 5.44
N TYR A 181 -0.82 2.12 5.28
CA TYR A 181 -2.19 2.60 5.43
C TYR A 181 -2.48 3.09 6.87
N THR A 182 -2.12 2.29 7.88
CA THR A 182 -2.37 2.67 9.28
C THR A 182 -1.59 3.94 9.68
N VAL A 183 -0.31 4.01 9.32
CA VAL A 183 0.53 5.16 9.74
C VAL A 183 0.31 6.42 8.92
N THR A 184 -0.37 6.33 7.78
CA THR A 184 -0.76 7.52 7.00
C THR A 184 -2.19 7.92 7.33
N TRP A 185 -3.17 7.39 6.59
CA TRP A 185 -4.54 7.84 6.67
C TRP A 185 -5.22 7.51 8.02
N GLN A 186 -5.05 6.29 8.55
CA GLN A 186 -5.75 5.92 9.80
C GLN A 186 -5.28 6.79 10.97
N THR A 187 -4.00 7.18 10.97
CA THR A 187 -3.43 8.12 11.95
C THR A 187 -4.01 9.52 11.77
N ILE A 188 -4.02 10.05 10.54
CA ILE A 188 -4.59 11.38 10.25
C ILE A 188 -6.07 11.45 10.62
N SER A 189 -6.81 10.37 10.40
CA SER A 189 -8.25 10.29 10.69
C SER A 189 -8.59 9.91 12.13
N HIS A 190 -7.60 9.59 12.97
CA HIS A 190 -7.83 9.14 14.36
C HIS A 190 -8.64 10.17 15.18
N ASN A 191 -8.35 11.45 14.98
CA ASN A 191 -9.02 12.56 15.67
C ASN A 191 -10.18 13.17 14.87
N MET A 192 -10.64 12.51 13.80
CA MET A 192 -11.80 12.96 13.03
C MET A 192 -13.08 12.38 13.64
N ASP A 193 -13.79 13.19 14.42
CA ASP A 193 -15.09 12.80 14.98
C ASP A 193 -16.13 12.60 13.86
N MET A 194 -16.67 11.37 13.77
CA MET A 194 -17.83 11.12 12.92
C MET A 194 -19.11 11.61 13.60
N GLU A 195 -19.84 12.54 12.96
CA GLU A 195 -21.14 13.01 13.44
C GLU A 195 -22.23 11.89 13.40
N LYS A 196 -22.28 11.03 14.42
CA LYS A 196 -23.22 9.89 14.48
C LYS A 196 -24.69 10.30 14.66
N HIS A 197 -24.96 11.52 15.15
CA HIS A 197 -26.31 12.00 15.43
C HIS A 197 -27.01 12.66 14.24
N ASN A 198 -26.26 13.06 13.21
CA ASN A 198 -26.78 13.74 12.04
C ASN A 198 -26.65 12.81 10.82
N LEU A 199 -27.72 12.09 10.49
CA LEU A 199 -27.69 11.04 9.46
C LEU A 199 -27.13 11.53 8.10
N PRO A 200 -27.55 12.68 7.54
CA PRO A 200 -26.92 13.23 6.33
C PRO A 200 -25.40 13.44 6.46
N MET A 201 -24.93 14.02 7.55
CA MET A 201 -23.50 14.25 7.78
C MET A 201 -22.73 12.95 8.00
N TYR A 202 -23.32 11.99 8.71
CA TYR A 202 -22.75 10.67 8.89
C TYR A 202 -22.54 9.95 7.55
N ILE A 203 -23.54 9.97 6.66
CA ILE A 203 -23.45 9.39 5.32
C ILE A 203 -22.37 10.11 4.50
N LEU A 204 -22.33 11.45 4.55
CA LEU A 204 -21.30 12.22 3.86
C LEU A 204 -19.89 11.84 4.36
N ASN A 205 -19.69 11.77 5.68
CA ASN A 205 -18.42 11.37 6.28
C ASN A 205 -18.02 9.95 5.88
N LEU A 206 -18.96 8.99 5.83
CA LEU A 206 -18.68 7.64 5.35
C LEU A 206 -18.23 7.62 3.88
N VAL A 207 -18.91 8.38 3.01
CA VAL A 207 -18.53 8.48 1.59
C VAL A 207 -17.15 9.11 1.43
N LEU A 208 -16.87 10.20 2.14
CA LEU A 208 -15.58 10.87 2.12
C LEU A 208 -14.46 9.98 2.65
N SER A 209 -14.66 9.33 3.81
CA SER A 209 -13.69 8.37 4.36
C SER A 209 -13.43 7.20 3.43
N THR A 210 -14.46 6.70 2.73
CA THR A 210 -14.29 5.64 1.72
C THR A 210 -13.49 6.13 0.51
N LEU A 211 -13.77 7.34 0.02
CA LEU A 211 -13.03 7.93 -1.09
C LEU A 211 -11.55 8.13 -0.73
N ILE A 212 -11.28 8.67 0.47
CA ILE A 212 -9.91 8.90 0.93
C ILE A 212 -9.21 7.56 1.20
N PHE A 213 -9.90 6.57 1.79
CA PHE A 213 -9.39 5.19 1.88
C PHE A 213 -8.89 4.73 0.51
N LEU A 214 -9.69 4.87 -0.56
CA LEU A 214 -9.29 4.42 -1.89
C LEU A 214 -8.10 5.20 -2.45
N ILE A 215 -8.03 6.51 -2.19
CA ILE A 215 -6.91 7.36 -2.61
C ILE A 215 -5.59 6.90 -1.98
N PHE A 216 -5.58 6.47 -0.71
CA PHE A 216 -4.36 5.98 -0.04
C PHE A 216 -4.11 4.48 -0.24
N TYR A 217 -5.17 3.68 -0.32
CA TYR A 217 -5.09 2.22 -0.37
C TYR A 217 -4.76 1.66 -1.76
N LEU A 218 -5.25 2.28 -2.84
CA LEU A 218 -4.93 1.79 -4.19
C LEU A 218 -3.44 1.96 -4.56
N PRO A 219 -2.79 3.10 -4.27
CA PRO A 219 -1.37 3.30 -4.56
C PRO A 219 -0.42 2.33 -3.86
N ILE A 220 -0.70 1.95 -2.60
CA ILE A 220 0.12 0.96 -1.88
C ILE A 220 -0.08 -0.47 -2.40
N ARG A 221 -1.12 -0.70 -3.22
CA ARG A 221 -1.48 -2.00 -3.79
C ARG A 221 -1.18 -2.10 -5.29
N ILE A 222 -0.35 -1.20 -5.85
CA ILE A 222 -0.08 -1.13 -7.30
C ILE A 222 0.11 -2.50 -7.98
N PRO A 223 1.00 -3.40 -7.51
CA PRO A 223 1.25 -4.64 -8.23
C PRO A 223 0.00 -5.52 -8.35
N TYR A 224 -0.77 -5.64 -7.27
CA TYR A 224 -2.02 -6.43 -7.27
C TYR A 224 -3.13 -5.74 -8.06
N PHE A 225 -3.24 -4.43 -7.94
CA PHE A 225 -4.26 -3.68 -8.65
C PHE A 225 -4.08 -3.80 -10.17
N LEU A 226 -2.85 -3.64 -10.65
CA LEU A 226 -2.52 -3.80 -12.07
C LEU A 226 -2.77 -5.23 -12.55
N GLU A 227 -2.39 -6.22 -11.75
CA GLU A 227 -2.62 -7.64 -12.03
C GLU A 227 -4.10 -8.03 -12.08
N GLU A 228 -4.92 -7.50 -11.16
CA GLU A 228 -6.36 -7.75 -11.18
C GLU A 228 -7.03 -7.05 -12.35
N MET A 229 -6.62 -5.81 -12.65
CA MET A 229 -7.14 -5.06 -13.81
C MET A 229 -6.91 -5.79 -15.13
N THR A 230 -5.76 -6.46 -15.30
CA THR A 230 -5.48 -7.20 -16.53
C THR A 230 -6.33 -8.46 -16.66
N GLN A 231 -6.93 -8.95 -15.59
CA GLN A 231 -7.76 -10.16 -15.59
C GLN A 231 -9.26 -9.89 -15.58
N MET A 232 -9.68 -8.64 -15.38
CA MET A 232 -11.10 -8.27 -15.38
C MET A 232 -11.62 -8.16 -16.82
N ASP A 233 -12.23 -9.24 -17.31
CA ASP A 233 -12.95 -9.27 -18.60
C ASP A 233 -14.46 -9.42 -18.40
N THR A 234 -14.88 -9.97 -17.25
CA THR A 234 -16.26 -10.35 -16.99
C THR A 234 -16.81 -9.69 -15.73
N GLN A 235 -18.14 -9.53 -15.68
CA GLN A 235 -18.85 -9.05 -14.48
C GLN A 235 -18.57 -9.91 -13.24
N LYS A 236 -18.34 -11.22 -13.43
CA LYS A 236 -17.99 -12.13 -12.32
C LYS A 236 -16.62 -11.80 -11.74
N GLU A 237 -15.64 -11.45 -12.56
CA GLU A 237 -14.31 -11.04 -12.11
C GLU A 237 -14.37 -9.66 -11.41
N LEU A 238 -15.19 -8.73 -11.92
CA LEU A 238 -15.44 -7.45 -11.23
C LEU A 238 -16.00 -7.65 -9.82
N VAL A 239 -17.03 -8.49 -9.66
CA VAL A 239 -17.61 -8.79 -8.33
C VAL A 239 -16.56 -9.41 -7.41
N ARG A 240 -15.70 -10.30 -7.93
CA ARG A 240 -14.61 -10.91 -7.16
C ARG A 240 -13.52 -9.93 -6.74
N PHE A 241 -13.33 -8.84 -7.48
CA PHE A 241 -12.44 -7.75 -7.10
C PHE A 241 -13.10 -6.83 -6.05
N VAL A 242 -14.34 -6.42 -6.29
CA VAL A 242 -15.07 -5.46 -5.46
C VAL A 242 -15.38 -6.04 -4.08
N VAL A 243 -15.81 -7.30 -3.98
CA VAL A 243 -16.24 -7.89 -2.69
C VAL A 243 -15.11 -7.91 -1.64
N PRO A 244 -13.90 -8.44 -1.93
CA PRO A 244 -12.78 -8.37 -0.99
C PRO A 244 -12.38 -6.94 -0.63
N LEU A 245 -12.40 -6.02 -1.60
CA LEU A 245 -12.13 -4.60 -1.35
C LEU A 245 -13.15 -3.99 -0.37
N LEU A 246 -14.44 -4.29 -0.55
CA LEU A 246 -15.50 -3.86 0.36
C LEU A 246 -15.31 -4.44 1.77
N ILE A 247 -14.88 -5.70 1.90
CA ILE A 247 -14.57 -6.30 3.21
C ILE A 247 -13.45 -5.51 3.90
N THR A 248 -12.39 -5.16 3.18
CA THR A 248 -11.30 -4.34 3.74
C THR A 248 -11.77 -2.94 4.12
N ILE A 249 -12.60 -2.29 3.29
CA ILE A 249 -13.20 -0.99 3.60
C ILE A 249 -14.03 -1.06 4.89
N ILE A 250 -14.89 -2.07 5.01
CA ILE A 250 -15.73 -2.27 6.21
C ILE A 250 -14.84 -2.50 7.44
N ALA A 251 -13.80 -3.33 7.34
CA ALA A 251 -12.89 -3.59 8.45
C ALA A 251 -12.22 -2.29 8.94
N VAL A 252 -11.74 -1.46 8.03
CA VAL A 252 -11.13 -0.18 8.38
C VAL A 252 -12.13 0.80 8.96
N ILE A 253 -13.27 1.01 8.30
CA ILE A 253 -14.30 1.96 8.77
C ILE A 253 -14.88 1.52 10.11
N SER A 254 -14.98 0.22 10.39
CA SER A 254 -15.43 -0.28 11.69
C SER A 254 -14.47 0.00 12.84
N GLY A 255 -13.20 0.30 12.51
CA GLY A 255 -12.17 0.71 13.47
C GLY A 255 -11.97 2.22 13.59
N LEU A 256 -12.74 3.02 12.85
CA LEU A 256 -12.84 4.49 13.00
C LEU A 256 -14.01 4.83 13.94
#